data_AF-A0A955DR58-F1
#
_entry.id   AF-A0A955DR58-F1
#
_cell.length_a   1.000
_cell.length_b   1.000
_cell.length_c   1.000
_cell.angle_alpha   90.00
_cell.angle_beta   90.00
_cell.angle_gamma   90.00
#
_symmetry.space_group_name_H-M   'P 1'
#
loop_
_entity.id
_entity.type
_entity.pdbx_description
1 polymer ?
#
loop_
_entity_poly.entity_id
_entity_poly.type
_entity_poly.pdbx_seq_one_letter_code
_entity_poly.pdbx_strand_id
1 'polypeptide(L)'
;DFEEGNAHPIEDWRGHALAGGLYGVHLGGAFFGESMVSRPDAGGTNASKICLVHLVRHMRERGFLLLDTQFRNPHLDQFGCIEIPRRLYLDQLQRALARDVTWGMFPPVRTTPERP
;
A
#
# COMPACT_ATOMS: atom_id res chain seq x y z
N ASP A 1 9.42 21.00 -9.32
CA ASP A 1 10.14 19.75 -9.59
C ASP A 1 9.48 18.59 -8.84
N PHE A 2 8.39 18.07 -9.42
CA PHE A 2 7.79 16.81 -8.98
C PHE A 2 8.27 15.77 -10.00
N GLU A 3 9.40 15.13 -9.72
CA GLU A 3 9.94 14.09 -10.59
C GLU A 3 8.99 12.89 -10.65
N GLU A 4 8.82 12.35 -11.85
CA GLU A 4 7.94 11.24 -12.25
C GLU A 4 8.30 9.87 -11.61
N GLY A 5 9.11 9.84 -10.54
CA GLY A 5 9.64 8.63 -9.90
C GLY A 5 8.98 8.22 -8.57
N ASN A 6 7.96 8.96 -8.10
CA ASN A 6 7.42 8.73 -6.76
C ASN A 6 6.22 7.78 -6.69
N ALA A 7 5.70 7.30 -7.82
CA ALA A 7 4.60 6.33 -7.84
C ALA A 7 5.12 4.89 -7.71
N HIS A 8 4.59 4.17 -6.73
CA HIS A 8 4.97 2.79 -6.40
C HIS A 8 3.80 1.86 -6.68
N PRO A 9 3.83 1.08 -7.76
CA PRO A 9 2.86 0.03 -7.97
C PRO A 9 3.18 -1.19 -7.09
N ILE A 10 2.15 -1.77 -6.50
CA ILE A 10 2.19 -3.02 -5.76
C ILE A 10 1.19 -3.94 -6.44
N GLU A 11 1.71 -4.96 -7.12
CA GLU A 11 0.94 -5.77 -8.06
C GLU A 11 0.95 -7.24 -7.66
N ASP A 12 -0.23 -7.87 -7.65
CA ASP A 12 -0.42 -9.31 -7.50
C ASP A 12 -0.61 -9.93 -8.88
N TRP A 13 0.38 -10.73 -9.29
CA TRP A 13 0.39 -11.41 -10.58
C TRP A 13 0.11 -12.90 -10.41
N ARG A 14 -0.88 -13.42 -11.15
CA ARG A 14 -1.24 -14.84 -11.19
C ARG A 14 -0.89 -15.40 -12.56
N GLY A 15 0.24 -16.09 -12.62
CA GLY A 15 0.85 -16.48 -13.90
C GLY A 15 1.21 -15.23 -14.71
N HIS A 16 0.57 -15.05 -15.86
CA HIS A 16 0.74 -13.88 -16.73
C HIS A 16 -0.36 -12.82 -16.59
N ALA A 17 -1.33 -13.03 -15.71
CA ALA A 17 -2.44 -12.11 -15.52
C ALA A 17 -2.22 -11.21 -14.29
N LEU A 18 -2.43 -9.90 -14.45
CA LEU A 18 -2.53 -8.97 -13.34
C LEU A 18 -3.85 -9.23 -12.62
N ALA A 19 -3.78 -9.84 -11.44
CA ALA A 19 -4.95 -10.20 -10.64
C ALA A 19 -5.45 -9.01 -9.82
N GLY A 20 -4.60 -8.03 -9.53
CA GLY A 20 -4.96 -6.80 -8.87
C GLY A 20 -3.73 -6.09 -8.32
N GLY A 21 -3.97 -5.00 -7.61
CA GLY A 21 -2.90 -4.20 -7.06
C GLY A 21 -3.38 -2.94 -6.37
N LEU A 22 -2.42 -2.16 -5.93
CA LEU A 22 -2.59 -0.79 -5.51
C LEU A 22 -1.40 0.03 -5.96
N TYR A 23 -1.55 1.33 -6.04
CA TYR A 23 -0.40 2.21 -6.20
C TYR A 23 -0.55 3.43 -5.30
N GLY A 24 0.58 4.05 -5.02
CA GLY A 24 0.62 5.26 -4.21
C GLY A 24 1.94 5.97 -4.34
N VAL A 25 2.05 7.09 -3.66
CA VAL A 25 3.28 7.89 -3.62
C VAL A 25 3.83 7.93 -2.20
N HIS A 26 5.13 8.15 -2.06
CA HIS A 26 5.71 8.40 -0.75
C HIS A 26 6.43 9.74 -0.69
N LEU A 27 6.48 10.31 0.51
CA LEU A 27 7.27 11.48 0.84
C LEU A 27 7.80 11.32 2.26
N GLY A 28 9.13 11.34 2.41
CA GLY A 28 9.78 10.96 3.65
C GLY A 28 9.30 9.59 4.12
N GLY A 29 8.91 9.49 5.40
CA GLY A 29 8.34 8.29 6.00
C GLY A 29 6.82 8.14 5.86
N ALA A 30 6.14 8.88 4.97
CA ALA A 30 4.70 8.76 4.72
C ALA A 30 4.43 8.14 3.34
N PHE A 31 3.43 7.26 3.25
CA PHE A 31 2.92 6.69 2.01
C PHE A 31 1.44 7.07 1.84
N PHE A 32 1.06 7.50 0.65
CA PHE A 32 -0.28 7.93 0.27
C PHE A 32 -0.81 6.98 -0.81
N GLY A 33 -1.83 6.20 -0.48
CA GLY A 33 -2.47 5.28 -1.40
C GLY A 33 -3.42 6.03 -2.34
N GLU A 34 -3.19 5.91 -3.65
CA GLU A 34 -3.92 6.65 -4.70
C GLU A 34 -4.98 5.81 -5.43
N SER A 35 -4.83 4.48 -5.44
CA SER A 35 -5.90 3.58 -5.90
C SER A 35 -5.67 2.14 -5.50
N MET A 36 -6.74 1.36 -5.51
CA MET A 36 -6.71 -0.09 -5.33
C MET A 36 -7.65 -0.77 -6.32
N VAL A 37 -7.22 -1.88 -6.92
CA VAL A 37 -8.01 -2.66 -7.86
C VAL A 37 -7.87 -4.16 -7.60
N SER A 38 -8.96 -4.89 -7.72
CA SER A 38 -8.96 -6.36 -7.78
C SER A 38 -9.68 -6.79 -9.05
N ARG A 39 -9.19 -7.84 -9.72
CA ARG A 39 -9.76 -8.40 -10.95
C ARG A 39 -10.20 -9.85 -10.69
N PRO A 40 -11.44 -10.06 -10.21
CA PRO A 40 -11.93 -11.41 -9.88
C PRO A 40 -11.90 -12.39 -11.05
N ASP A 41 -12.11 -11.89 -12.27
CA ASP A 41 -12.02 -12.62 -13.55
C ASP A 41 -10.61 -13.17 -13.83
N ALA A 42 -9.57 -12.46 -13.37
CA ALA A 42 -8.18 -12.93 -13.38
C ALA A 42 -7.83 -13.76 -12.12
N GLY A 43 -8.84 -14.22 -11.38
CA GLY A 43 -8.70 -14.93 -10.10
C GLY A 43 -8.45 -14.01 -8.90
N GLY A 44 -8.29 -12.70 -9.10
CA GLY A 44 -7.84 -11.74 -8.10
C GLY A 44 -8.81 -11.34 -7.00
N THR A 45 -9.67 -12.26 -6.56
CA THR A 45 -10.47 -12.05 -5.35
C THR A 45 -9.52 -11.71 -4.19
N ASN A 46 -9.74 -10.55 -3.57
CA ASN A 46 -8.90 -9.99 -2.50
C ASN A 46 -7.45 -9.59 -2.90
N ALA A 47 -7.09 -9.53 -4.18
CA ALA A 47 -5.73 -9.21 -4.63
C ALA A 47 -5.22 -7.86 -4.07
N SER A 48 -6.04 -6.82 -4.08
CA SER A 48 -5.66 -5.51 -3.51
C SER A 48 -5.43 -5.56 -2.00
N LYS A 49 -6.15 -6.41 -1.26
CA LYS A 49 -5.94 -6.60 0.18
C LYS A 49 -4.61 -7.29 0.47
N ILE A 50 -4.26 -8.29 -0.35
CA ILE A 50 -2.96 -8.97 -0.26
C ILE A 50 -1.85 -7.95 -0.53
N CYS A 51 -1.99 -7.16 -1.59
CA CYS A 51 -1.06 -6.06 -1.90
C CYS A 51 -0.91 -5.08 -0.74
N LEU A 52 -1.99 -4.72 -0.05
CA LEU A 52 -1.95 -3.87 1.14
C LEU A 52 -1.16 -4.50 2.30
N VAL A 53 -1.33 -5.80 2.56
CA VAL A 53 -0.55 -6.50 3.59
C VAL A 53 0.95 -6.47 3.26
N HIS A 54 1.31 -6.70 1.99
CA HIS A 54 2.69 -6.63 1.53
C HIS A 54 3.26 -5.20 1.62
N LEU A 55 2.47 -4.19 1.25
CA LEU A 55 2.81 -2.78 1.42
C LEU A 55 3.13 -2.47 2.89
N VAL A 56 2.24 -2.85 3.82
CA VAL A 56 2.44 -2.57 5.25
C VAL A 56 3.68 -3.28 5.80
N ARG A 57 3.98 -4.51 5.35
CA ARG A 57 5.21 -5.22 5.72
C ARG A 57 6.44 -4.46 5.24
N HIS A 58 6.49 -4.11 3.95
CA HIS A 58 7.57 -3.31 3.36
C HIS A 58 7.77 -1.99 4.10
N MET A 59 6.68 -1.28 4.37
CA MET A 59 6.71 -0.01 5.12
C MET A 59 7.34 -0.15 6.51
N ARG A 60 7.01 -1.22 7.24
CA ARG A 60 7.59 -1.49 8.56
C ARG A 60 9.09 -1.80 8.49
N GLU A 61 9.52 -2.62 7.53
CA GLU A 61 10.92 -2.98 7.32
C GLU A 61 11.78 -1.76 6.95
N ARG A 62 11.18 -0.79 6.26
CA ARG A 62 11.85 0.45 5.80
C ARG A 62 11.74 1.61 6.79
N GLY A 63 10.93 1.50 7.84
CA GLY A 63 10.76 2.53 8.85
C GLY A 63 9.78 3.65 8.51
N PHE A 64 8.84 3.41 7.58
CA PHE A 64 7.71 4.32 7.35
C PHE A 64 6.83 4.41 8.61
N LEU A 65 6.23 5.57 8.81
CA LEU A 65 5.45 5.89 10.01
C LEU A 65 3.95 6.08 9.72
N LEU A 66 3.59 6.41 8.49
CA LEU A 66 2.21 6.74 8.14
C LEU A 66 1.82 6.13 6.79
N LEU A 67 0.74 5.36 6.80
CA LEU A 67 0.01 4.97 5.59
C LEU A 67 -1.31 5.74 5.58
N ASP A 68 -1.44 6.68 4.66
CA ASP A 68 -2.70 7.34 4.35
C ASP A 68 -3.38 6.56 3.23
N THR A 69 -4.45 5.84 3.58
CA THR A 69 -5.10 4.93 2.63
C THR A 69 -6.05 5.65 1.68
N GLN A 70 -6.53 6.87 1.99
CA GLN A 70 -7.53 7.68 1.24
C GLN A 70 -8.81 6.97 0.76
N PHE A 71 -8.91 5.65 0.84
CA PHE A 71 -10.04 4.79 0.50
C PHE A 71 -10.71 4.30 1.78
N ARG A 72 -11.95 4.72 1.99
CA ARG A 72 -12.80 4.13 3.02
C ARG A 72 -13.48 2.90 2.43
N ASN A 73 -13.01 1.71 2.78
CA ASN A 73 -13.74 0.47 2.52
C ASN A 73 -13.96 -0.21 3.88
N PRO A 74 -15.20 -0.52 4.29
CA PRO A 74 -15.50 -1.20 5.56
C PRO A 74 -14.68 -2.48 5.80
N HIS A 75 -14.15 -3.10 4.75
CA HIS A 75 -13.26 -4.26 4.86
C HIS A 75 -11.81 -3.93 5.27
N LEU A 76 -11.37 -2.67 5.25
CA LEU A 76 -10.02 -2.27 5.69
C LEU A 76 -9.88 -2.17 7.21
N ASP A 77 -10.99 -2.01 7.92
CA ASP A 77 -11.01 -1.98 9.39
C ASP A 77 -10.45 -3.28 9.97
N GLN A 78 -10.62 -4.40 9.26
CA GLN A 78 -10.07 -5.71 9.62
C GLN A 78 -8.53 -5.76 9.57
N PHE A 79 -7.89 -4.84 8.85
CA PHE A 79 -6.43 -4.71 8.78
C PHE A 79 -5.87 -3.65 9.73
N GLY A 80 -6.70 -3.11 10.63
CA GLY A 80 -6.29 -2.12 11.64
C GLY A 80 -6.24 -0.68 11.11
N CYS A 81 -6.89 -0.39 9.99
CA CYS A 81 -7.11 0.99 9.56
C CYS A 81 -8.03 1.68 10.57
N ILE A 82 -7.63 2.84 11.07
CA ILE A 82 -8.40 3.60 12.05
C ILE A 82 -8.63 5.01 11.56
N GLU A 83 -9.83 5.55 11.84
CA GLU A 83 -10.06 6.97 11.69
C GLU A 83 -9.47 7.71 12.88
N ILE A 84 -8.66 8.72 12.59
CA ILE A 84 -8.06 9.57 13.61
C ILE A 84 -8.50 11.02 13.43
N PRO A 85 -8.63 11.79 14.52
CA PRO A 85 -8.85 13.23 14.42
C PRO A 85 -7.79 13.90 13.55
N ARG A 86 -8.21 14.88 12.73
CA ARG A 86 -7.34 15.64 11.81
C ARG A 86 -6.06 16.16 12.47
N ARG A 87 -6.15 16.63 13.72
CA ARG A 87 -4.99 17.10 14.47
C ARG A 87 -3.94 16.00 14.67
N LEU A 88 -4.36 14.81 15.09
CA LEU A 88 -3.45 13.66 15.27
C LEU A 88 -2.86 13.20 13.94
N TYR A 89 -3.64 13.26 12.86
CA TYR A 89 -3.13 12.98 11.51
C TYR A 89 -2.03 13.96 11.13
N LEU A 90 -2.26 15.27 11.28
CA LEU A 90 -1.26 16.29 10.92
C LEU A 90 0.02 16.15 11.76
N ASP A 91 -0.11 15.83 13.06
CA ASP A 91 1.05 15.58 13.93
C ASP A 91 1.84 14.34 13.47
N GLN A 92 1.16 13.26 13.07
CA GLN A 92 1.80 12.05 12.53
C GLN A 92 2.44 12.30 11.17
N LEU A 93 1.75 13.03 10.30
CA LEU A 93 2.23 13.41 8.97
C LEU A 93 3.51 14.24 9.09
N GLN A 94 3.54 15.27 9.94
CA GLN A 94 4.73 16.08 10.15
C GLN A 94 5.93 15.24 10.62
N ARG A 95 5.70 14.29 11.54
CA ARG A 95 6.75 13.36 12.00
C ARG A 95 7.23 12.45 10.89
N ALA A 96 6.32 11.94 10.06
CA ALA A 96 6.65 11.07 8.94
C ALA A 96 7.45 11.82 7.86
N LEU A 97 7.04 13.03 7.49
CA LEU A 97 7.73 13.86 6.50
C LEU A 97 9.15 14.27 6.93
N ALA A 98 9.41 14.36 8.24
CA ALA A 98 10.74 14.64 8.77
C ALA A 98 11.70 13.43 8.72
N ARG A 99 11.24 12.25 8.33
CA ARG A 99 12.07 11.05 8.20
C ARG A 99 12.71 10.99 6.81
N ASP A 100 13.99 10.69 6.79
CA ASP A 100 14.68 10.28 5.56
C ASP A 100 14.49 8.77 5.36
N VAL A 101 13.48 8.40 4.57
CA VAL A 101 13.17 7.01 4.24
C VAL A 101 13.13 6.89 2.73
N THR A 102 13.83 5.88 2.21
CA THR A 102 13.81 5.53 0.79
C THR A 102 12.90 4.33 0.55
N TRP A 103 12.18 4.32 -0.57
CA TRP A 103 11.33 3.20 -0.96
C TRP A 103 12.09 1.87 -1.12
N GLY A 104 13.14 1.87 -1.95
CA GLY A 104 13.97 0.70 -2.26
C GLY A 104 13.26 -0.42 -3.02
N MET A 105 13.87 -1.61 -3.03
CA MET A 105 13.35 -2.75 -3.77
C MET A 105 12.09 -3.29 -3.09
N PHE A 106 10.99 -3.36 -3.84
CA PHE A 106 9.75 -4.01 -3.42
C PHE A 106 9.66 -5.41 -4.05
N PRO A 107 9.61 -6.49 -3.26
CA PRO A 107 9.52 -7.84 -3.81
C PRO A 107 8.14 -8.07 -4.46
N PRO A 108 8.06 -8.79 -5.60
CA PRO A 108 6.79 -9.05 -6.27
C PRO A 108 5.83 -9.82 -5.36
N VAL A 109 4.57 -9.42 -5.34
CA VAL A 109 3.51 -10.20 -4.69
C VAL A 109 3.24 -11.42 -5.57
N ARG A 110 3.63 -12.60 -5.07
CA ARG A 110 3.38 -13.87 -5.74
C ARG A 110 2.49 -14.72 -4.85
N THR A 111 1.20 -14.73 -5.15
CA THR A 111 0.29 -15.71 -4.57
C THR A 111 0.29 -16.96 -5.47
N THR A 112 0.97 -18.02 -5.04
CA THR A 112 0.66 -19.36 -5.57
C THR A 112 -0.80 -19.66 -5.25
N PRO A 113 -1.59 -20.22 -6.17
CA PRO A 113 -2.92 -20.69 -5.80
C PRO A 113 -2.75 -21.67 -4.64
N GLU A 114 -3.36 -21.36 -3.49
CA GLU A 114 -3.48 -22.33 -2.42
C GLU A 114 -4.07 -23.59 -3.05
N ARG A 115 -3.31 -24.68 -3.00
CA ARG A 115 -3.75 -25.96 -3.51
C ARG A 115 -4.95 -26.38 -2.65
N PRO A 116 -6.07 -26.83 -3.26
CA PRO A 116 -7.29 -27.21 -2.53
C PRO A 116 -7.04 -28.30 -1.48
#